data_AF-A0A9D2HBP6-F1
#
_entry.id   AF-A0A9D2HBP6-F1
#
_cell.length_a   1.000
_cell.length_b   1.000
_cell.length_c   1.000
_cell.angle_alpha   90.00
_cell.angle_beta   90.00
_cell.angle_gamma   90.00
#
_symmetry.space_group_name_H-M   'P 1'
#
loop_
_entity.id
_entity.type
_entity.pdbx_description
1 polymer ?
#
loop_
_entity_poly.entity_id
_entity_poly.type
_entity_poly.pdbx_seq_one_letter_code
_entity_poly.pdbx_strand_id
1 'polypeptide(L)' 'MIQTDEKKRLEQFEEMLSAVQTEYDSIVRQLETLKERGKMKSVTYQQLFTRKLTYQNMLSMYELYDLAEKPKD' A
#
# COMPACT_ATOMS: atom_id res chain seq x y z
N MET A 1 -24.51 3.31 22.99
CA MET A 1 -23.37 2.43 22.64
C MET A 1 -23.08 2.39 21.15
N ILE A 2 -24.01 2.71 20.24
CA ILE A 2 -23.83 2.66 18.77
C ILE A 2 -22.69 3.56 18.25
N GLN A 3 -22.50 4.75 18.84
CA GLN A 3 -21.51 5.72 18.38
C GLN A 3 -20.04 5.28 18.63
N THR A 4 -19.82 4.35 19.56
CA THR A 4 -18.46 3.86 19.90
C THR A 4 -17.96 2.84 18.87
N ASP A 5 -18.85 2.03 18.31
CA ASP A 5 -18.49 0.98 17.36
C ASP A 5 -18.16 1.53 15.98
N GLU A 6 -18.87 2.59 15.55
CA GLU A 6 -18.56 3.31 14.31
C GLU A 6 -17.19 3.99 14.39
N LYS A 7 -16.88 4.65 15.51
CA LYS A 7 -15.58 5.28 15.74
C LYS A 7 -14.45 4.25 15.74
N LYS A 8 -14.62 3.13 16.44
CA LYS A 8 -13.61 2.06 16.48
C LYS A 8 -13.39 1.44 15.10
N ARG A 9 -14.46 1.20 14.33
CA ARG A 9 -14.36 0.70 12.95
C ARG A 9 -13.62 1.70 12.06
N LEU A 10 -13.86 3.00 12.23
CA LEU A 10 -13.15 4.04 11.49
C LEU A 10 -11.66 4.07 11.86
N GLU A 11 -11.30 4.02 13.15
CA GLU A 11 -9.90 3.97 13.60
C GLU A 11 -9.16 2.76 12.99
N GLN A 12 -9.79 1.58 13.02
CA GLN A 12 -9.21 0.37 12.40
C GLN A 12 -9.07 0.49 10.87
N PHE A 13 -9.97 1.23 10.23
CA PHE A 13 -9.89 1.49 8.79
C PHE A 13 -8.71 2.42 8.47
N GLU A 14 -8.55 3.51 9.22
CA GLU A 14 -7.42 4.46 9.06
C GLU A 14 -6.07 3.76 9.32
N GLU A 15 -5.99 2.91 10.35
CA GLU A 15 -4.81 2.09 10.62
C GLU A 15 -4.49 1.15 9.44
N MET A 16 -5.50 0.51 8.86
CA MET A 16 -5.32 -0.39 7.73
C MET A 16 -4.90 0.36 6.46
N LEU A 17 -5.49 1.52 6.18
CA LEU A 17 -5.11 2.38 5.05
C LEU A 17 -3.64 2.81 5.18
N SER A 18 -3.24 3.28 6.36
CA SER A 18 -1.85 3.66 6.65
C SER A 18 -0.88 2.49 6.47
N ALA A 19 -1.26 1.28 6.91
CA ALA A 19 -0.45 0.08 6.71
C ALA A 19 -0.30 -0.28 5.23
N VAL A 20 -1.37 -0.15 4.44
CA VAL A 20 -1.35 -0.38 2.98
C VAL A 20 -0.42 0.60 2.27
N GLN A 21 -0.50 1.89 2.59
CA GLN A 21 0.40 2.92 2.04
C GLN A 21 1.87 2.65 2.42
N THR A 22 2.12 2.35 3.69
CA THR A 22 3.47 2.07 4.20
C THR A 22 4.09 0.84 3.54
N GLU A 23 3.31 -0.23 3.36
CA GLU A 23 3.80 -1.46 2.73
C GLU A 23 4.04 -1.25 1.24
N TYR A 24 3.19 -0.50 0.54
CA TYR A 24 3.40 -0.12 -0.85
C TYR A 24 4.75 0.62 -1.02
N ASP A 25 4.99 1.66 -0.23
CA ASP A 25 6.22 2.44 -0.27
C ASP A 25 7.46 1.60 0.06
N SER A 26 7.35 0.71 1.05
CA SER A 26 8.40 -0.24 1.41
C SER A 26 8.75 -1.17 0.25
N ILE A 27 7.74 -1.72 -0.43
CA ILE A 27 7.94 -2.60 -1.59
C ILE A 27 8.61 -1.83 -2.73
N VAL A 28 8.19 -0.60 -3.01
CA VAL A 28 8.80 0.25 -4.05
C VAL A 28 10.28 0.44 -3.78
N ARG A 29 10.67 0.86 -2.56
CA ARG A 29 12.08 1.02 -2.17
C ARG A 29 12.90 -0.27 -2.32
N GLN A 30 12.32 -1.41 -1.96
CA GLN A 30 12.98 -2.72 -2.11
C GLN A 30 13.17 -3.11 -3.58
N LEU A 31 12.18 -2.84 -4.44
CA LEU A 31 12.27 -3.08 -5.88
C LEU A 31 13.34 -2.19 -6.52
N GLU A 32 13.43 -0.91 -6.14
CA GLU A 32 14.49 0.00 -6.58
C GLU A 32 15.87 -0.50 -6.18
N THR A 33 16.04 -0.91 -4.92
CA THR A 33 17.30 -1.50 -4.43
C THR A 33 17.71 -2.74 -5.23
N LEU A 34 16.75 -3.62 -5.57
CA LEU A 34 17.02 -4.80 -6.39
C LEU A 34 17.35 -4.43 -7.84
N LYS A 35 16.71 -3.40 -8.38
CA LYS A 35 16.97 -2.88 -9.72
C LYS A 35 18.38 -2.32 -9.84
N GLU A 36 18.82 -1.50 -8.88
CA GLU A 36 20.19 -0.96 -8.80
C GLU A 36 21.24 -2.07 -8.71
N ARG A 37 20.91 -3.17 -8.03
CA ARG A 37 21.77 -4.36 -7.92
C ARG A 37 21.67 -5.30 -9.13
N GLY A 38 20.91 -4.96 -10.17
CA GLY A 38 20.73 -5.78 -11.39
C GLY A 38 19.89 -7.06 -11.18
N LYS A 39 19.13 -7.17 -10.09
CA LYS A 39 18.40 -8.38 -9.68
C LYS A 39 16.93 -8.45 -10.13
N MET A 40 16.58 -7.77 -11.23
CA MET A 40 15.20 -7.70 -11.74
C MET A 40 14.60 -9.07 -12.15
N LYS A 41 15.43 -10.07 -12.48
CA LYS A 41 14.98 -11.42 -12.84
C LYS A 41 14.88 -12.38 -11.65
N SER A 42 15.17 -11.92 -10.43
CA SER A 42 15.11 -12.77 -9.24
C SER A 42 13.68 -13.11 -8.85
N VAL A 43 13.48 -14.29 -8.24
CA VAL A 43 12.18 -14.70 -7.67
C VAL A 43 11.68 -13.66 -6.68
N THR A 44 12.56 -13.11 -5.84
CA THR A 44 12.23 -12.06 -4.87
C THR A 44 11.70 -10.79 -5.55
N TYR A 45 12.32 -10.36 -6.65
CA TYR A 45 11.83 -9.21 -7.40
C TYR A 45 10.42 -9.47 -7.97
N GLN A 46 10.19 -10.64 -8.55
CA GLN A 46 8.87 -11.01 -9.09
C GLN A 46 7.79 -11.07 -7.98
N GLN A 47 8.11 -11.64 -6.82
CA GLN A 47 7.21 -11.67 -5.67
C GLN A 47 6.88 -10.26 -5.17
N LEU A 48 7.88 -9.41 -5.00
CA LEU A 48 7.68 -8.00 -4.61
C LEU A 48 6.88 -7.23 -5.65
N PHE A 49 7.12 -7.47 -6.94
CA PHE A 49 6.39 -6.80 -8.02
C PHE A 49 4.91 -7.19 -8.02
N THR A 50 4.58 -8.48 -7.85
CA THR A 50 3.19 -8.92 -7.71
C THR A 50 2.53 -8.30 -6.49
N ARG A 51 3.22 -8.26 -5.33
CA ARG A 51 2.71 -7.58 -4.13
C ARG A 51 2.47 -6.09 -4.39
N LYS A 52 3.39 -5.40 -5.06
CA LYS A 52 3.23 -3.99 -5.46
C LYS A 52 1.92 -3.77 -6.22
N LEU A 53 1.63 -4.62 -7.23
CA LEU A 53 0.40 -4.50 -8.02
C LEU A 53 -0.86 -4.69 -7.15
N THR A 54 -0.85 -5.64 -6.21
CA THR A 54 -1.96 -5.83 -5.28
C THR A 54 -2.21 -4.59 -4.43
N TYR A 55 -1.17 -4.02 -3.81
CA TYR A 55 -1.32 -2.81 -3.00
C TYR A 55 -1.68 -1.58 -3.84
N GLN A 56 -1.13 -1.45 -5.04
CA GLN A 56 -1.50 -0.40 -5.99
C GLN A 56 -3.00 -0.46 -6.31
N ASN A 57 -3.54 -1.65 -6.59
CA ASN A 57 -4.97 -1.82 -6.87
C ASN A 57 -5.83 -1.43 -5.66
N MET A 58 -5.42 -1.78 -4.44
CA MET A 58 -6.13 -1.36 -3.22
C MET A 58 -6.11 0.16 -3.05
N LEU A 59 -4.95 0.80 -3.21
CA LEU A 59 -4.81 2.25 -3.14
C LEU A 59 -5.66 2.96 -4.19
N SER A 60 -5.68 2.46 -5.43
CA SER A 60 -6.53 3.01 -6.48
C SER A 60 -8.02 2.89 -6.16
N MET A 61 -8.44 1.85 -5.42
CA MET A 61 -9.81 1.79 -4.91
C MET A 61 -10.06 2.84 -3.82
N TYR A 62 -9.13 3.05 -2.90
CA TYR A 62 -9.28 4.09 -1.88
C TYR A 62 -9.32 5.50 -2.48
N GLU A 63 -8.46 5.79 -3.45
CA GLU A 63 -8.47 7.05 -4.20
C GLU A 63 -9.81 7.29 -4.93
N LEU A 64 -10.42 6.25 -5.51
CA LEU A 64 -11.72 6.35 -6.19
C LEU A 64 -12.86 6.82 -5.26
N TYR A 65 -12.74 6.54 -3.97
CA TYR A 65 -13.72 6.94 -2.95
C TYR A 65 -13.24 8.12 -2.10
N ASP A 66 -12.19 8.83 -2.52
CA ASP A 66 -11.57 9.94 -1.78
C ASP A 66 -11.12 9.55 -0.36
N LEU A 67 -10.80 8.27 -0.16
CA LEU A 67 -10.33 7.71 1.11
C LEU A 67 -8.81 7.81 1.27
N ALA A 68 -8.06 8.09 0.21
CA ALA A 68 -6.62 8.29 0.24
C ALA A 68 -6.28 9.63 -0.42
N GLU A 69 -5.42 10.43 0.22
CA GLU A 69 -4.85 11.62 -0.42
C GLU A 69 -4.00 11.18 -1.62
N LYS A 70 -4.18 11.85 -2.76
CA LYS A 70 -3.26 11.68 -3.89
C LYS A 70 -1.86 12.10 -3.44
N PRO A 71 -0.80 11.35 -3.78
CA PRO A 71 0.56 11.81 -3.56
C PRO A 71 0.69 13.21 -4.18
N LYS A 72 1.15 14.20 -3.41
CA LYS A 72 1.46 15.53 -3.96
C LYS A 72 2.58 15.37 -4.99
N ASP A 73 2.29 15.79 -6.22
CA ASP A 73 3.23 15.87 -7.35
C ASP A 73 4.50 16.68 -7.01
#